data_AF-A0A8S0ZJV2-F1
#
_entry.id   AF-A0A8S0ZJV2-F1
#
_cell.length_a   1.000
_cell.length_b   1.000
_cell.length_c   1.000
_cell.angle_alpha   90.00
_cell.angle_beta   90.00
_cell.angle_gamma   90.00
#
_symmetry.space_group_name_H-M   'P 1'
#
loop_
_entity.id
_entity.type
_entity.pdbx_description
1 polymer ?
#
loop_
_entity_poly.entity_id
_entity_poly.type
_entity_poly.pdbx_seq_one_letter_code
_entity_poly.pdbx_strand_id
1 'polypeptide(L)'
;MSDFRTYSHELQTVFLECFRNNPCLWKIRSNDYRDKNMKFQAYNNLLEIIRKVERDATIDNVEKKINSLRAGYRKEHKKVRDSMRTGSGADQVYVPKLWYLLIA
;
A
#
# COMPACT_ATOMS: atom_id res chain seq x y z
N MET A 1 -17.36 -4.89 -0.52
CA MET A 1 -15.96 -5.04 -0.06
C MET A 1 -15.63 -3.83 0.78
N SER A 2 -15.16 -4.02 2.01
CA SER A 2 -15.01 -2.93 2.97
C SER A 2 -13.83 -2.03 2.61
N ASP A 3 -13.95 -0.72 2.85
CA ASP A 3 -12.83 0.20 2.70
C ASP A 3 -11.71 -0.24 3.66
N PHE A 4 -10.45 -0.26 3.18
CA PHE A 4 -9.30 -0.60 4.02
C PHE A 4 -9.23 0.24 5.30
N ARG A 5 -9.73 1.49 5.24
CA ARG A 5 -9.79 2.41 6.37
C ARG A 5 -10.72 1.96 7.50
N THR A 6 -11.66 1.06 7.24
CA THR A 6 -12.59 0.57 8.27
C THR A 6 -12.01 -0.60 9.08
N TYR A 7 -10.81 -1.09 8.72
CA TYR A 7 -10.14 -2.14 9.48
C TYR A 7 -9.43 -1.59 10.71
N SER A 8 -9.15 -2.47 11.67
CA SER A 8 -8.33 -2.11 12.84
C SER A 8 -6.93 -1.66 12.41
N HIS A 9 -6.34 -0.74 13.18
CA HIS A 9 -5.00 -0.23 12.92
C HIS A 9 -3.95 -1.36 12.90
N GLU A 10 -4.11 -2.35 13.78
CA GLU A 10 -3.27 -3.54 13.82
C GLU A 10 -3.32 -4.33 12.50
N LEU A 11 -4.53 -4.62 11.98
CA LEU A 11 -4.66 -5.34 10.73
C LEU A 11 -4.10 -4.55 9.55
N GLN A 12 -4.33 -3.23 9.53
CA GLN A 12 -3.75 -2.36 8.51
C GLN A 12 -2.22 -2.40 8.56
N THR A 13 -1.63 -2.34 9.76
CA THR A 13 -0.17 -2.38 9.99
C THR A 13 0.41 -3.69 9.48
N VAL A 14 -0.13 -4.82 9.92
CA VAL A 14 0.32 -6.15 9.49
C VAL A 14 0.20 -6.32 7.97
N PHE A 15 -0.89 -5.85 7.37
CA PHE A 15 -1.08 -5.88 5.92
C PHE A 15 -0.01 -5.06 5.18
N LEU A 16 0.26 -3.85 5.66
CA LEU A 16 1.22 -2.94 5.04
C LEU A 16 2.66 -3.41 5.22
N GLU A 17 3.02 -3.95 6.38
CA GLU A 17 4.33 -4.56 6.63
C GLU A 17 4.55 -5.76 5.72
N CYS A 18 3.57 -6.67 5.62
CA CYS A 18 3.63 -7.79 4.70
C CYS A 18 3.78 -7.30 3.25
N PHE A 19 3.02 -6.27 2.85
CA PHE A 19 3.16 -5.69 1.50
C PHE A 19 4.55 -5.10 1.26
N ARG A 20 5.11 -4.35 2.22
CA ARG A 20 6.44 -3.73 2.13
C ARG A 20 7.55 -4.79 2.03
N ASN A 21 7.46 -5.85 2.84
CA ASN A 21 8.44 -6.92 2.89
C ASN A 21 8.43 -7.84 1.65
N ASN A 22 7.46 -7.68 0.75
CA ASN A 22 7.36 -8.44 -0.49
C ASN A 22 7.70 -7.55 -1.70
N PRO A 23 9.01 -7.34 -2.02
CA PRO A 23 9.43 -6.50 -3.14
C PRO A 23 8.94 -7.02 -4.50
N CYS A 24 8.61 -8.31 -4.61
CA CYS A 24 7.97 -8.91 -5.77
C CYS A 24 6.64 -8.22 -6.14
N LEU A 25 5.97 -7.56 -5.19
CA LEU A 25 4.71 -6.86 -5.43
C LEU A 25 4.91 -5.44 -5.97
N TRP A 26 5.95 -4.70 -5.54
CA TRP A 26 6.03 -3.25 -5.79
C TRP A 26 7.36 -2.77 -6.41
N LYS A 27 8.45 -3.55 -6.33
CA LYS A 27 9.77 -3.15 -6.81
C LYS A 27 10.01 -3.59 -8.25
N ILE A 28 9.46 -2.84 -9.20
CA ILE A 28 9.45 -3.16 -10.66
C ILE A 28 10.85 -3.50 -11.22
N ARG A 29 11.90 -2.83 -10.72
CA ARG A 29 13.30 -3.04 -11.17
C ARG A 29 13.99 -4.24 -10.50
N SER A 30 13.31 -4.99 -9.63
CA SER A 30 13.84 -6.22 -9.01
C SER A 30 13.55 -7.45 -9.87
N ASN A 31 14.43 -8.46 -9.81
CA ASN A 31 14.17 -9.76 -10.41
C ASN A 31 12.95 -10.43 -9.77
N ASP A 32 12.76 -10.23 -8.46
CA ASP A 32 11.61 -10.75 -7.70
C ASP A 32 10.27 -10.30 -8.28
N TYR A 33 10.22 -9.12 -8.91
CA TYR A 33 8.98 -8.62 -9.53
C TYR A 33 8.57 -9.45 -10.75
N ARG A 34 9.51 -10.14 -11.39
CA ARG A 34 9.24 -11.02 -12.52
C ARG A 34 8.89 -12.45 -12.07
N ASP A 35 9.20 -12.78 -10.82
CA ASP A 35 8.91 -14.10 -10.26
C ASP A 35 7.42 -14.25 -9.94
N LYS A 36 6.75 -15.11 -10.73
CA LYS A 36 5.32 -15.40 -10.56
C LYS A 36 5.03 -16.19 -9.28
N ASN A 37 5.94 -17.06 -8.86
CA ASN A 37 5.75 -17.87 -7.66
C ASN A 37 5.87 -16.99 -6.41
N MET A 38 6.86 -16.09 -6.37
CA MET A 38 6.98 -15.12 -5.27
C MET A 38 5.75 -14.19 -5.19
N LYS A 39 5.22 -13.73 -6.33
CA LYS A 39 3.99 -12.94 -6.36
C LYS A 39 2.80 -13.74 -5.83
N PHE A 40 2.65 -14.98 -6.27
CA PHE A 40 1.56 -15.85 -5.81
C PHE A 40 1.63 -16.04 -4.29
N GLN A 41 2.80 -16.34 -3.73
CA GLN A 41 2.98 -16.48 -2.28
C GLN A 41 2.68 -15.17 -1.54
N ALA A 42 3.21 -14.05 -2.03
CA ALA A 42 2.98 -12.75 -1.42
C ALA A 42 1.48 -12.35 -1.39
N TYR A 43 0.75 -12.63 -2.48
CA TYR A 43 -0.69 -12.39 -2.52
C TYR A 43 -1.47 -13.31 -1.58
N ASN A 44 -1.08 -14.58 -1.46
CA ASN A 44 -1.72 -15.49 -0.50
C ASN A 44 -1.48 -15.05 0.95
N ASN A 45 -0.27 -14.63 1.30
CA ASN A 45 0.03 -14.11 2.64
C ASN A 45 -0.84 -12.88 2.98
N LEU A 46 -0.98 -11.96 2.02
CA LEU A 46 -1.86 -10.80 2.18
C LEU A 46 -3.34 -11.20 2.26
N LEU A 47 -3.75 -12.24 1.52
CA LEU A 47 -5.10 -12.77 1.56
C LEU A 47 -5.43 -13.37 2.93
N GLU A 48 -4.52 -14.12 3.53
CA GLU A 48 -4.70 -14.69 4.87
C GLU A 48 -4.93 -13.59 5.92
N ILE A 49 -4.22 -12.46 5.81
CA ILE A 49 -4.41 -11.31 6.70
C ILE A 49 -5.83 -10.74 6.54
N ILE A 50 -6.29 -10.54 5.29
CA ILE A 50 -7.64 -10.01 5.02
C ILE A 50 -8.72 -10.99 5.46
N ARG A 51 -8.51 -12.30 5.31
CA ARG A 51 -9.47 -13.34 5.69
C ARG A 51 -9.77 -13.41 7.19
N LYS A 52 -8.92 -12.81 8.03
CA LYS A 52 -9.22 -12.61 9.45
C LYS A 52 -10.44 -11.73 9.70
N VAL A 53 -10.80 -10.85 8.75
CA VAL A 53 -11.97 -9.96 8.84
C VAL A 53 -13.00 -10.20 7.73
N GLU A 54 -12.56 -10.57 6.52
CA GLU A 54 -13.42 -10.88 5.38
C GLU A 54 -13.15 -12.32 4.92
N ARG A 55 -13.83 -13.30 5.53
CA ARG A 55 -13.59 -14.74 5.28
C ARG A 55 -13.68 -15.14 3.81
N ASP A 56 -14.60 -14.53 3.06
CA ASP A 56 -14.83 -14.80 1.64
C ASP A 56 -13.93 -13.99 0.70
N ALA A 57 -12.92 -13.28 1.24
CA ALA A 57 -11.98 -12.56 0.42
C ALA A 57 -11.23 -13.48 -0.54
N THR A 58 -10.91 -12.93 -1.70
CA THR A 58 -10.17 -13.55 -2.80
C THR A 58 -8.92 -12.72 -3.13
N ILE A 59 -8.01 -13.29 -3.94
CA ILE A 59 -6.82 -12.59 -4.43
C ILE A 59 -7.21 -11.30 -5.18
N ASP A 60 -8.30 -11.31 -5.96
CA ASP A 60 -8.79 -10.11 -6.67
C ASP A 60 -9.16 -8.98 -5.68
N ASN A 61 -9.73 -9.32 -4.51
CA ASN A 61 -10.00 -8.33 -3.47
C ASN A 61 -8.70 -7.72 -2.93
N VAL A 62 -7.66 -8.53 -2.74
CA VAL A 62 -6.34 -8.08 -2.29
C VAL A 62 -5.69 -7.16 -3.32
N GLU A 63 -5.71 -7.55 -4.61
CA GLU A 63 -5.17 -6.74 -5.70
C GLU A 63 -5.87 -5.38 -5.80
N LYS A 64 -7.20 -5.36 -5.72
CA LYS A 64 -7.99 -4.11 -5.66
C LYS A 64 -7.55 -3.24 -4.48
N LYS A 65 -7.35 -3.82 -3.30
CA LYS A 65 -6.88 -3.12 -2.09
C LYS A 65 -5.51 -2.47 -2.33
N ILE A 66 -4.55 -3.24 -2.84
CA ILE A 66 -3.20 -2.76 -3.15
C ILE A 66 -3.24 -1.64 -4.18
N ASN A 67 -4.07 -1.76 -5.22
CA ASN A 67 -4.21 -0.73 -6.24
C ASN A 67 -4.81 0.57 -5.66
N SER A 68 -5.81 0.47 -4.78
CA SER A 68 -6.34 1.63 -4.04
C SER A 68 -5.27 2.28 -3.16
N LEU A 69 -4.46 1.49 -2.45
CA LEU A 69 -3.34 2.00 -1.65
C LEU A 69 -2.30 2.72 -2.51
N ARG A 70 -1.91 2.14 -3.64
CA ARG A 70 -0.99 2.76 -4.61
C ARG A 70 -1.55 4.06 -5.18
N ALA A 71 -2.83 4.10 -5.50
CA ALA A 71 -3.49 5.31 -5.99
C ALA A 71 -3.47 6.42 -4.93
N GLY A 72 -3.75 6.07 -3.67
CA GLY A 72 -3.62 6.97 -2.51
C GLY A 72 -2.19 7.50 -2.36
N TYR A 73 -1.20 6.60 -2.37
CA TYR A 73 0.22 6.95 -2.33
C TYR A 73 0.60 7.94 -3.43
N ARG A 74 0.25 7.64 -4.70
CA ARG A 74 0.59 8.51 -5.83
C ARG A 74 -0.05 9.89 -5.71
N LYS A 75 -1.30 9.97 -5.24
CA LYS A 75 -2.00 11.23 -5.05
C LYS A 75 -1.35 12.08 -3.96
N GLU A 76 -1.01 11.47 -2.82
CA GLU A 76 -0.31 12.16 -1.73
C GLU A 76 1.11 12.58 -2.14
N HIS A 77 1.88 11.70 -2.77
CA HIS A 77 3.21 12.01 -3.29
C HIS A 77 3.15 13.15 -4.33
N LYS A 78 2.11 13.21 -5.16
CA LYS A 78 1.92 14.33 -6.10
C LYS A 78 1.72 15.64 -5.35
N LYS A 79 0.89 15.67 -4.30
CA LYS A 79 0.71 16.88 -3.47
C LYS A 79 2.01 17.34 -2.81
N VAL A 80 2.80 16.41 -2.26
CA VAL A 80 4.13 16.73 -1.69
C VAL A 80 5.01 17.37 -2.76
N ARG A 81 5.13 16.73 -3.92
CA ARG A 81 5.95 17.23 -5.04
C ARG A 81 5.48 18.60 -5.53
N ASP A 82 4.17 18.78 -5.67
CA ASP A 82 3.58 20.05 -6.10
C ASP A 82 3.81 21.15 -5.06
N SER A 83 3.71 20.84 -3.75
CA SER A 83 4.02 21.79 -2.66
C SER A 83 5.48 22.24 -2.65
N MET A 84 6.41 21.37 -3.08
CA MET A 84 7.84 21.72 -3.21
C MET A 84 8.14 22.55 -4.47
N ARG A 85 7.28 22.49 -5.49
CA ARG A 85 7.47 23.16 -6.78
C ARG A 85 6.90 24.57 -6.79
N THR A 86 5.80 24.80 -6.08
CA THR A 86 5.28 26.15 -5.84
C THR A 86 6.20 26.81 -4.81
N GLY A 87 6.90 27.89 -5.19
CA GLY A 87 7.84 28.64 -4.32
C GLY A 87 7.18 29.38 -3.15
N SER A 88 6.31 28.69 -2.42
CA SER A 88 5.73 29.10 -1.16
C SER A 88 6.73 28.72 -0.07
N GLY A 89 7.07 29.66 0.81
CA GLY A 89 8.16 29.54 1.78
C GLY A 89 8.20 28.23 2.57
N ALA A 90 9.38 27.90 3.09
CA ALA A 90 9.77 26.65 3.76
C ALA A 90 8.81 26.09 4.83
N ASP A 91 7.80 26.85 5.25
CA ASP A 91 6.78 26.49 6.25
C ASP A 91 5.52 25.80 5.70
N GLN A 92 5.37 25.59 4.38
CA GLN A 92 4.18 24.93 3.77
C GLN A 92 4.46 23.59 3.07
N VAL A 93 5.41 22.80 3.55
CA VAL A 93 5.58 21.43 3.04
C VAL A 93 4.37 20.59 3.44
N TYR A 94 3.62 20.07 2.46
CA TYR A 94 2.46 19.23 2.71
C TYR A 94 2.88 17.95 3.45
N VAL A 95 2.41 17.80 4.69
CA VAL A 95 2.62 16.56 5.47
C VAL A 95 1.61 15.51 4.99
N PRO A 96 2.05 14.33 4.53
CA PRO A 96 1.16 13.28 4.07
C PRO A 96 0.19 12.85 5.18
N LYS A 97 -1.12 12.85 4.88
CA LYS A 97 -2.17 12.52 5.87
C LYS A 97 -2.35 11.02 6.10
N LEU A 98 -1.72 10.19 5.26
CA LEU A 98 -1.83 8.74 5.34
C LEU A 98 -0.61 8.22 6.10
N TRP A 99 -0.83 7.77 7.34
CA TRP A 99 0.21 7.32 8.28
C TRP A 99 1.16 6.27 7.69
N TYR A 100 0.66 5.41 6.79
CA TYR A 100 1.43 4.38 6.12
C TYR A 100 2.41 4.88 5.05
N LEU A 101 2.37 6.17 4.69
CA LEU A 101 3.37 6.80 3.82
C LEU A 101 4.67 7.16 4.55
N LEU A 102 4.64 7.23 5.89
CA LEU A 102 5.84 7.42 6.71
C LEU A 102 6.63 6.12 6.91
N ILE A 103 6.04 4.99 6.54
CA ILE A 103 6.65 3.65 6.60
C ILE A 103 7.09 3.19 5.19
N ALA A 104 7.04 4.03 4.15
CA ALA A 104 7.51 3.68 2.81
C ALA A 104 9.00 3.97 2.64
#